data_AF-A0A924KAS0-F1
#
_entry.id   AF-A0A924KAS0-F1
#
_cell.length_a   1.000
_cell.length_b   1.000
_cell.length_c   1.000
_cell.angle_alpha   90.00
_cell.angle_beta   90.00
_cell.angle_gamma   90.00
#
_symmetry.space_group_name_H-M   'P 1'
#
loop_
_entity.id
_entity.type
_entity.pdbx_description
1 polymer ?
#
loop_
_entity_poly.entity_id
_entity_poly.type
_entity_poly.pdbx_seq_one_letter_code
_entity_poly.pdbx_strand_id
1 'polypeptide(L)'
;MKKSIKNKVKEGLNYLFIVFWGFSFFSKVLDFKSWHSQMHNQIFEPPMSELLTYVLPAVFLLMAILLAYKESHLFGLYCSVFLLLLFNGYILLVWFNLFDRIPCSCAAIIHGFTWLQQFLFNTAALMLLGWAIFLNKNEGRWV
;
A
#
# COMPACT_ATOMS: atom_id res chain seq x y z
N MET A 1 16.29 14.07 -26.01
CA MET A 1 16.81 14.03 -24.62
C MET A 1 15.70 13.96 -23.55
N LYS A 2 14.73 14.89 -23.51
CA LYS A 2 13.64 14.90 -22.48
C LYS A 2 12.82 13.59 -22.38
N LYS A 3 12.61 12.89 -23.49
CA LYS A 3 11.87 11.60 -23.54
C LYS A 3 12.60 10.45 -22.81
N SER A 4 13.93 10.45 -22.81
CA SER A 4 14.74 9.44 -22.12
C SER A 4 14.67 9.60 -20.60
N ILE A 5 14.68 10.84 -20.10
CA ILE A 5 14.54 11.13 -18.67
C ILE A 5 13.15 10.72 -18.16
N LYS A 6 12.08 11.02 -18.92
CA LYS A 6 10.72 10.63 -18.55
C LYS A 6 10.57 9.10 -18.41
N ASN A 7 11.10 8.33 -19.35
CA ASN A 7 11.06 6.86 -19.28
C ASN A 7 11.78 6.33 -18.05
N LYS A 8 13.00 6.82 -17.77
CA LYS A 8 13.76 6.43 -16.58
C LYS A 8 13.00 6.74 -15.28
N VAL A 9 12.35 7.90 -15.20
CA VAL A 9 11.54 8.28 -14.02
C VAL A 9 10.36 7.32 -13.84
N LYS A 10 9.68 6.96 -14.93
CA LYS A 10 8.50 6.07 -14.87
C LYS A 10 8.89 4.65 -14.46
N GLU A 11 9.98 4.12 -15.02
CA GLU A 11 10.55 2.84 -14.62
C GLU A 11 10.97 2.86 -13.14
N GLY A 12 11.64 3.93 -12.70
CA GLY A 12 12.03 4.11 -11.31
C GLY A 12 10.84 4.13 -10.35
N LEU A 13 9.75 4.82 -10.71
CA LEU A 13 8.51 4.81 -9.93
C LEU A 13 7.87 3.43 -9.90
N ASN A 14 7.84 2.70 -11.01
CA ASN A 14 7.29 1.34 -11.03
C ASN A 14 8.08 0.41 -10.09
N TYR A 15 9.41 0.39 -10.22
CA TYR A 15 10.26 -0.42 -9.35
C TYR A 15 10.10 -0.05 -7.87
N LEU A 16 9.97 1.24 -7.56
CA LEU A 16 9.70 1.71 -6.20
C LEU A 16 8.41 1.09 -5.64
N PHE A 17 7.31 1.07 -6.40
CA PHE A 17 6.05 0.51 -5.93
C PHE A 17 6.03 -1.02 -5.89
N ILE A 18 6.73 -1.70 -6.80
CA ILE A 18 6.94 -3.15 -6.72
C ILE A 18 7.66 -3.50 -5.40
N VAL A 19 8.75 -2.78 -5.08
CA VAL A 19 9.49 -2.97 -3.83
C VAL A 19 8.64 -2.61 -2.63
N PHE A 20 7.85 -1.53 -2.69
CA PHE A 20 6.95 -1.11 -1.61
C PHE A 20 5.95 -2.21 -1.23
N TRP A 21 5.25 -2.77 -2.20
CA TRP A 21 4.26 -3.83 -1.95
C TRP A 21 4.93 -5.16 -1.59
N GLY A 22 6.06 -5.49 -2.24
CA GLY A 22 6.86 -6.66 -1.89
C GLY A 22 7.38 -6.60 -0.45
N PHE A 23 7.94 -5.47 -0.03
CA PHE A 23 8.39 -5.24 1.34
C PHE A 23 7.23 -5.36 2.34
N SER A 24 6.07 -4.79 2.00
CA SER A 24 4.85 -4.91 2.81
C SER A 24 4.43 -6.37 2.97
N PHE A 25 4.49 -7.18 1.91
CA PHE A 25 4.23 -8.62 2.01
C PHE A 25 5.26 -9.36 2.87
N PHE A 26 6.55 -9.22 2.55
CA PHE A 26 7.61 -9.97 3.23
C PHE A 26 7.70 -9.61 4.72
N SER A 27 7.54 -8.34 5.08
CA SER A 27 7.54 -7.93 6.49
C SER A 27 6.42 -8.59 7.31
N LYS A 28 5.27 -8.89 6.71
CA LYS A 28 4.15 -9.55 7.42
C LYS A 28 4.28 -11.06 7.44
N VAL A 29 4.84 -11.67 6.41
CA VAL A 29 5.02 -13.14 6.35
C VAL A 29 6.22 -13.60 7.18
N LEU A 30 7.32 -12.85 7.20
CA LEU A 30 8.51 -13.22 7.95
C LEU A 30 8.28 -13.23 9.47
N ASP A 31 7.46 -12.33 9.98
CA ASP A 31 7.02 -12.30 11.38
C ASP A 31 5.49 -12.45 11.47
N PHE A 32 4.99 -13.55 10.92
CA PHE A 32 3.55 -13.81 10.85
C PHE A 32 2.88 -13.89 12.24
N LYS A 33 3.59 -14.38 13.25
CA LYS A 33 3.07 -14.47 14.62
C LYS A 33 2.80 -13.09 15.21
N SER A 34 3.73 -12.15 15.02
CA SER A 34 3.54 -10.76 15.44
C SER A 34 2.43 -10.10 14.62
N TRP A 35 2.40 -10.31 13.30
CA TRP A 35 1.35 -9.80 12.43
C TRP A 35 -0.06 -10.26 12.83
N HIS A 36 -0.25 -11.55 13.12
CA HIS A 36 -1.51 -12.13 13.59
C HIS A 36 -2.00 -11.46 14.88
N SER A 37 -1.12 -11.32 15.88
CA SER A 37 -1.43 -10.61 17.12
C SER A 37 -1.76 -9.13 16.89
N GLN A 38 -1.03 -8.45 16.01
CA GLN A 38 -1.28 -7.04 15.67
C GLN A 38 -2.64 -6.83 15.00
N MET A 39 -3.07 -7.79 14.17
CA MET A 39 -4.37 -7.77 13.48
C MET A 39 -5.54 -8.01 14.42
N HIS A 40 -5.40 -8.88 15.41
CA HIS A 40 -6.42 -9.06 16.46
C HIS A 40 -6.51 -7.89 17.43
N ASN A 41 -5.45 -7.09 17.55
CA ASN A 41 -5.48 -5.83 18.33
C ASN A 41 -6.10 -4.65 17.57
N GLN A 42 -6.45 -4.81 16.29
CA GLN A 42 -7.22 -3.80 15.56
C GLN A 42 -8.67 -3.77 16.07
N ILE A 43 -9.45 -2.78 15.64
CA ILE A 43 -10.86 -2.61 16.02
C ILE A 43 -11.82 -3.66 15.46
N PHE A 44 -11.37 -4.51 14.53
CA PHE A 44 -12.21 -5.49 13.87
C PHE A 44 -12.65 -6.62 14.82
N GLU A 45 -13.82 -7.21 14.53
CA GLU A 45 -14.27 -8.41 15.22
C GLU A 45 -13.34 -9.60 14.93
N PRO A 46 -13.19 -10.58 15.85
CA PRO A 46 -12.24 -11.67 15.71
C PRO A 46 -12.28 -12.43 14.37
N PRO A 47 -13.46 -12.78 13.79
CA PRO A 47 -13.52 -13.45 12.49
C PRO A 47 -12.96 -12.59 11.35
N MET A 48 -13.20 -11.28 11.40
CA MET A 48 -12.72 -10.33 10.38
C MET A 48 -11.22 -10.09 10.51
N SER A 49 -10.70 -9.98 11.74
CA SER A 49 -9.25 -9.91 11.97
C SER A 49 -8.53 -11.15 11.47
N GLU A 50 -9.09 -12.35 11.69
CA GLU A 50 -8.51 -13.60 11.19
C GLU A 50 -8.47 -13.59 9.66
N LEU A 51 -9.59 -13.26 9.00
CA LEU A 51 -9.66 -13.16 7.55
C LEU A 51 -8.64 -12.18 6.98
N LEU A 52 -8.57 -10.96 7.54
CA LEU A 52 -7.65 -9.92 7.09
C LEU A 52 -6.18 -10.31 7.32
N THR A 53 -5.88 -11.12 8.34
CA THR A 53 -4.52 -11.58 8.63
C THR A 53 -3.93 -12.37 7.45
N TYR A 54 -4.76 -13.14 6.74
CA TYR A 54 -4.34 -13.91 5.56
C TYR A 54 -4.56 -13.16 4.24
N VAL A 55 -5.71 -12.48 4.11
CA VAL A 55 -6.09 -11.80 2.87
C VAL A 55 -5.17 -10.61 2.58
N LEU A 56 -4.80 -9.84 3.60
CA LEU A 56 -4.05 -8.60 3.37
C LEU A 56 -2.63 -8.86 2.82
N PRO A 57 -1.83 -9.79 3.35
CA PRO A 57 -0.57 -10.19 2.71
C PRO A 57 -0.77 -10.72 1.28
N ALA A 58 -1.81 -11.52 1.03
CA ALA A 58 -2.10 -12.00 -0.32
C ALA A 58 -2.39 -10.85 -1.30
N VAL A 59 -3.13 -9.83 -0.86
CA VAL A 59 -3.38 -8.61 -1.64
C VAL A 59 -2.08 -7.84 -1.90
N PHE A 60 -1.18 -7.71 -0.92
CA PHE A 60 0.12 -7.05 -1.13
C PHE A 60 0.97 -7.76 -2.18
N LEU A 61 1.02 -9.09 -2.11
CA LEU A 61 1.72 -9.90 -3.11
C LEU A 61 1.09 -9.72 -4.51
N LEU A 62 -0.24 -9.74 -4.58
CA LEU A 62 -0.97 -9.50 -5.82
C LEU A 62 -0.66 -8.12 -6.42
N MET A 63 -0.60 -7.07 -5.60
CA MET A 63 -0.23 -5.72 -6.07
C MET A 63 1.19 -5.69 -6.64
N ALA A 64 2.16 -6.32 -5.96
CA ALA A 64 3.53 -6.41 -6.45
C ALA A 64 3.61 -7.16 -7.80
N ILE A 65 2.85 -8.24 -7.94
CA ILE A 65 2.73 -9.02 -9.18
C ILE A 65 2.11 -8.17 -10.30
N LEU A 66 0.97 -7.52 -10.06
CA LEU A 66 0.27 -6.72 -11.08
C LEU A 66 1.13 -5.58 -11.63
N LEU A 67 1.97 -4.98 -10.78
CA LEU A 67 2.91 -3.93 -11.18
C LEU A 67 4.13 -4.46 -11.94
N ALA A 68 4.54 -5.70 -11.69
CA ALA A 68 5.67 -6.33 -12.38
C ALA A 68 5.35 -6.69 -13.84
N TYR A 69 4.10 -7.04 -14.16
CA TYR A 69 3.67 -7.37 -15.51
C TYR A 69 3.22 -6.14 -16.30
N LYS A 70 3.76 -5.96 -17.52
CA LYS A 70 3.49 -4.80 -18.37
C LYS A 70 2.00 -4.61 -18.69
N GLU A 71 1.28 -5.70 -18.99
CA GLU A 71 -0.12 -5.66 -19.41
C GLU A 71 -1.05 -5.23 -18.27
N SER A 72 -0.76 -5.67 -17.04
CA SER A 72 -1.54 -5.34 -15.86
C SER A 72 -1.05 -4.12 -15.10
N HIS A 73 0.08 -3.51 -15.49
CA HIS A 73 0.73 -2.44 -14.73
C HIS A 73 -0.20 -1.25 -14.45
N LEU A 74 -0.94 -0.78 -15.46
CA LEU A 74 -1.87 0.34 -15.26
C LEU A 74 -3.00 -0.02 -14.28
N PHE A 75 -3.51 -1.25 -14.37
CA PHE A 75 -4.50 -1.76 -13.43
C PHE A 75 -3.92 -1.87 -12.01
N GLY A 76 -2.69 -2.40 -11.87
CA GLY A 76 -1.97 -2.46 -10.60
C GLY A 76 -1.76 -1.08 -9.95
N LEU A 77 -1.50 -0.04 -10.74
CA LEU A 77 -1.41 1.34 -10.25
C LEU A 77 -2.75 1.84 -9.70
N TYR A 78 -3.86 1.63 -10.41
CA TYR A 78 -5.19 2.01 -9.93
C TYR A 78 -5.58 1.23 -8.67
N CYS A 79 -5.31 -0.09 -8.63
CA CYS A 79 -5.53 -0.90 -7.43
C CYS A 79 -4.68 -0.43 -6.25
N SER A 80 -3.43 -0.03 -6.48
CA SER A 80 -2.56 0.53 -5.44
C SER A 80 -3.11 1.83 -4.87
N VAL A 81 -3.63 2.72 -5.74
CA VAL A 81 -4.31 3.96 -5.32
C VAL A 81 -5.52 3.65 -4.47
N PHE A 82 -6.37 2.74 -4.93
CA PHE A 82 -7.57 2.32 -4.20
C PHE A 82 -7.22 1.75 -2.82
N LEU A 83 -6.22 0.86 -2.75
CA LEU A 83 -5.82 0.23 -1.50
C LEU A 83 -5.21 1.23 -0.51
N LEU A 84 -4.37 2.16 -0.97
CA LEU A 84 -3.84 3.24 -0.12
C LEU A 84 -4.94 4.20 0.36
N LEU A 85 -5.96 4.46 -0.46
CA LEU A 85 -7.13 5.24 -0.04
C LEU A 85 -7.91 4.52 1.06
N LEU A 86 -8.12 3.21 0.96
CA LEU A 86 -8.75 2.43 2.01
C LEU A 86 -7.95 2.48 3.32
N PHE A 87 -6.62 2.32 3.25
CA PHE A 87 -5.77 2.44 4.44
C PHE A 87 -5.83 3.83 5.07
N ASN A 88 -5.76 4.88 4.26
CA ASN A 88 -5.87 6.25 4.78
C ASN A 88 -7.27 6.53 5.34
N GLY A 89 -8.33 6.03 4.70
CA GLY A 89 -9.69 6.11 5.21
C GLY A 89 -9.80 5.46 6.59
N TYR A 90 -9.25 4.26 6.76
CA TYR A 90 -9.19 3.59 8.06
C TYR A 90 -8.45 4.41 9.12
N ILE A 91 -7.26 4.94 8.79
CA ILE A 91 -6.49 5.78 9.72
C ILE A 91 -7.26 7.04 10.12
N LEU A 92 -7.94 7.70 9.17
CA LEU A 92 -8.78 8.86 9.44
C LEU A 92 -9.94 8.51 10.38
N LEU A 93 -10.63 7.39 10.16
CA LEU A 93 -11.72 6.95 11.04
C LEU A 93 -11.22 6.71 12.49
N VAL A 94 -10.04 6.10 12.63
CA VAL A 94 -9.38 5.92 13.94
C VAL A 94 -9.03 7.28 14.55
N TRP A 95 -8.51 8.22 13.75
CA TRP A 95 -8.08 9.53 14.25
C TRP A 95 -9.24 10.44 14.65
N PHE A 96 -10.37 10.38 13.95
CA PHE A 96 -11.61 11.06 14.33
C PHE A 96 -12.33 10.40 15.52
N ASN A 97 -11.71 9.38 16.14
CA ASN A 97 -12.20 8.69 17.32
C ASN A 97 -13.64 8.16 17.15
N LEU A 98 -13.95 7.66 15.95
CA LEU A 98 -15.26 7.08 15.63
C LEU A 98 -15.44 5.66 16.21
N PHE A 99 -14.42 5.14 16.87
CA PHE A 99 -14.42 3.83 17.51
C PHE A 99 -14.28 3.97 19.02
N ASP A 100 -14.88 3.04 19.76
CA ASP A 100 -14.86 3.01 21.23
C ASP A 100 -13.45 2.82 21.82
N ARG A 101 -12.50 2.35 20.99
CA ARG A 101 -11.10 2.15 21.36
C ARG A 101 -10.16 2.57 20.24
N ILE A 102 -9.03 3.19 20.59
CA ILE A 102 -7.93 3.48 19.66
C ILE A 102 -7.02 2.25 19.60
N PRO A 103 -6.94 1.53 18.46
CA PRO A 103 -6.11 0.35 18.33
C PRO A 103 -4.62 0.72 18.30
N CYS A 104 -3.75 -0.28 18.53
CA CYS A 104 -2.33 -0.06 18.37
C CYS A 104 -1.98 0.26 16.91
N SER A 105 -1.11 1.24 16.71
CA SER A 105 -0.50 1.58 15.41
C SER A 105 0.53 0.53 14.93
N CYS A 106 0.62 -0.60 15.64
CA CYS A 106 1.58 -1.69 15.46
C CYS A 106 1.57 -2.31 14.05
N ALA A 107 0.41 -2.31 13.37
CA ALA A 107 0.22 -2.90 12.05
C ALA A 107 0.89 -2.12 10.89
N ALA A 108 1.56 -0.99 11.20
CA ALA A 108 2.26 -0.16 10.24
C ALA A 108 3.21 -0.94 9.32
N ILE A 109 3.47 -0.39 8.11
CA ILE A 109 4.52 -0.89 7.21
C ILE A 109 5.89 -0.76 7.88
N ILE A 110 6.12 0.32 8.62
CA ILE A 110 7.35 0.58 9.38
C ILE A 110 7.02 0.48 10.87
N HIS A 111 7.68 -0.44 11.57
CA HIS A 111 7.49 -0.64 13.01
C HIS A 111 7.73 0.65 13.79
N GLY A 112 6.84 0.96 14.74
CA GLY A 112 6.94 2.14 15.60
C GLY A 112 6.35 3.43 15.02
N PHE A 113 5.79 3.41 13.80
CA PHE A 113 5.10 4.58 13.29
C PHE A 113 3.81 4.89 14.07
N THR A 114 3.65 6.16 14.43
CA THR A 114 2.37 6.69 14.92
C THR A 114 1.33 6.73 13.80
N TRP A 115 0.04 6.81 14.16
CA TRP A 115 -1.05 6.92 13.18
C TRP A 115 -0.85 8.08 12.20
N LEU A 116 -0.40 9.24 12.68
CA LEU A 116 -0.12 10.41 11.84
C LEU A 116 1.03 10.16 10.88
N GLN A 117 2.11 9.51 11.33
CA GLN A 117 3.25 9.18 10.48
C GLN A 117 2.85 8.21 9.36
N GLN A 118 2.01 7.21 9.67
CA GLN A 118 1.47 6.28 8.67
C GLN A 118 0.61 7.00 7.63
N PHE A 119 -0.28 7.89 8.10
CA PHE A 119 -1.15 8.66 7.23
C PHE A 119 -0.34 9.54 6.27
N LEU A 120 0.66 10.26 6.78
CA LEU A 120 1.54 11.11 5.95
C LEU A 120 2.33 10.28 4.95
N PHE A 121 2.89 9.14 5.38
CA PHE A 121 3.64 8.23 4.52
C PHE A 121 2.78 7.67 3.37
N ASN A 122 1.59 7.16 3.70
CA ASN A 122 0.64 6.64 2.72
C ASN A 122 0.14 7.74 1.78
N THR A 123 -0.08 8.95 2.28
CA THR A 123 -0.48 10.11 1.47
C THR A 123 0.64 10.52 0.49
N ALA A 124 1.90 10.49 0.92
CA ALA A 124 3.03 10.72 0.03
C ALA A 124 3.12 9.65 -1.06
N ALA A 125 2.95 8.36 -0.71
CA ALA A 125 2.90 7.26 -1.66
C ALA A 125 1.73 7.43 -2.65
N LEU A 126 0.56 7.86 -2.19
CA LEU A 126 -0.62 8.13 -3.02
C LEU A 126 -0.36 9.25 -4.04
N MET A 127 0.30 10.33 -3.63
CA MET A 127 0.69 11.43 -4.54
C MET A 127 1.68 10.94 -5.62
N LEU A 128 2.65 10.10 -5.23
CA LEU A 128 3.60 9.50 -6.17
C LEU A 128 2.91 8.54 -7.16
N LEU A 129 1.92 7.76 -6.73
CA LEU A 129 1.10 6.94 -7.63
C LEU A 129 0.29 7.81 -8.61
N GLY A 130 -0.32 8.88 -8.12
CA GLY A 130 -1.04 9.84 -8.96
C GLY A 130 -0.13 10.44 -10.04
N TRP A 131 1.11 10.77 -9.67
CA TRP A 131 2.14 11.21 -10.61
C TRP A 131 2.51 10.12 -11.63
N ALA A 132 2.71 8.88 -11.18
CA ALA A 132 3.00 7.74 -12.07
C ALA A 132 1.88 7.53 -13.11
N ILE A 133 0.62 7.58 -12.69
CA ILE A 133 -0.55 7.46 -13.56
C ILE A 133 -0.63 8.65 -14.54
N PHE A 134 -0.40 9.88 -14.08
CA PHE A 134 -0.37 11.07 -14.94
C PHE A 134 0.71 10.96 -16.02
N LEU A 135 1.91 10.50 -15.67
CA LEU A 135 2.98 10.24 -16.62
C LEU A 135 2.62 9.13 -17.61
N ASN A 136 1.91 8.08 -17.19
CA ASN A 136 1.45 7.01 -18.08
C ASN A 136 0.44 7.53 -19.11
N LYS A 137 -0.53 8.34 -18.69
CA LYS A 137 -1.61 8.85 -19.56
C LYS A 137 -1.08 9.78 -20.66
N ASN A 138 -0.09 10.60 -20.36
CA ASN A 138 0.45 11.60 -21.30
C ASN A 138 1.32 11.03 -22.43
N GLU A 139 1.72 9.76 -22.38
CA GLU A 139 2.63 9.20 -23.40
C GLU A 139 2.00 8.16 -24.32
N GLY A 140 0.72 7.80 -24.15
CA GLY A 140 -0.10 7.06 -25.14
C GLY A 140 0.51 5.76 -25.69
N ARG A 141 1.58 5.25 -25.09
CA ARG A 141 2.35 4.11 -25.58
C ARG A 141 3.30 3.64 -24.48
N TRP A 142 3.13 2.40 -24.06
CA TRP A 142 4.18 1.63 -23.42
C TRP A 142 4.65 0.57 -24.41
N VAL A 143 5.98 0.50 -24.55
CA VAL A 143 6.72 -0.49 -25.34
C VAL A 143 6.76 -1.82 -24.57
#